data_AF-A0A6P1J1S5-F1
#
_entry.id   AF-A0A6P1J1S5-F1
#
_cell.length_a   1.000
_cell.length_b   1.000
_cell.length_c   1.000
_cell.angle_alpha   90.00
_cell.angle_beta   90.00
_cell.angle_gamma   90.00
#
_symmetry.space_group_name_H-M   'P 1'
#
loop_
_entity.id
_entity.type
_entity.pdbx_description
1 polymer ?
#
loop_
_entity_poly.entity_id
_entity_poly.type
_entity_poly.pdbx_seq_one_letter_code
_entity_poly.pdbx_strand_id
1 'polypeptide(L)'
;MELAMTHLFVSPFTASEPQRNRRLLLTLPAACALPTWLTACGGGADLSYDTEQALYFVGEAITPNKPQPAPPNPPPPGHTAPRFTVFPPLPAGLTLNAQTGVISGTPTKLKRQGTHLVVATNNKGFADTQVRITVTGRGSWSPVAPVPGARAFASISPLPGGKFLVAGGQRNEGATASAQIYDPSTATWSAAASMLEARAFHVAVTLRDGRVLVVAGRNVNADVGGSELYDPVANTWTAAGQTNETRAFCTAHLLASGKVLVVGGITLSSGNENFHDTAELYDPAEGVWTPLLTRLSTPRARHAAALLPDGKTLLVAGGDGVGTAELYKVNGSATKVIPYGVEGNSYKAVKLDDGSVLVTTDGSEQSRRYHPTTSTWTTSTAVHGRRSFYTLTLLADGRVLMDGGGLPSSAAEIYNPDVNQWTTATPMDVRRFGAAAALLGDGSVLLVGGKSGDASVDASERYLP
;
A
#
# COMPACT_ATOMS: atom_id res chain seq x y z
N MET A 1 -39.20 -53.33 -21.69
CA MET A 1 -39.23 -54.38 -20.65
C MET A 1 -37.81 -54.43 -20.08
N GLU A 2 -37.49 -53.44 -19.23
CA GLU A 2 -37.27 -53.57 -17.76
C GLU A 2 -36.01 -54.40 -17.41
N LEU A 3 -34.90 -53.74 -17.01
CA LEU A 3 -34.36 -53.50 -15.64
C LEU A 3 -33.16 -54.47 -15.40
N ALA A 4 -32.05 -54.18 -14.71
CA ALA A 4 -31.73 -53.18 -13.70
C ALA A 4 -30.20 -52.92 -13.57
N MET A 5 -29.87 -51.72 -13.10
CA MET A 5 -28.82 -51.25 -12.15
C MET A 5 -27.51 -52.03 -11.92
N THR A 6 -26.38 -51.30 -11.90
CA THR A 6 -25.46 -51.30 -10.73
C THR A 6 -24.64 -50.00 -10.61
N HIS A 7 -24.29 -49.70 -9.35
CA HIS A 7 -23.95 -48.40 -8.77
C HIS A 7 -22.52 -47.87 -8.96
N LEU A 8 -22.43 -46.53 -8.84
CA LEU A 8 -21.25 -45.70 -8.54
C LEU A 8 -20.40 -46.25 -7.38
N PHE A 9 -19.08 -46.14 -7.52
CA PHE A 9 -18.16 -45.94 -6.40
C PHE A 9 -17.33 -44.67 -6.65
N VAL A 10 -17.43 -43.74 -5.70
CA VAL A 10 -16.55 -42.58 -5.54
C VAL A 10 -15.56 -42.90 -4.42
N SER A 11 -14.29 -42.57 -4.60
CA SER A 11 -13.27 -42.51 -3.53
C SER A 11 -12.19 -41.47 -3.92
N PRO A 12 -11.34 -40.98 -2.99
CA PRO A 12 -11.40 -39.61 -2.54
C PRO A 12 -10.25 -38.74 -3.07
N PHE A 13 -10.45 -37.44 -2.95
CA PHE A 13 -9.48 -36.37 -3.21
C PHE A 13 -8.14 -36.57 -2.49
N THR A 14 -7.04 -36.46 -3.24
CA THR A 14 -5.77 -35.89 -2.75
C THR A 14 -5.40 -34.72 -3.67
N ALA A 15 -5.16 -33.57 -3.06
CA ALA A 15 -4.92 -32.30 -3.72
C ALA A 15 -3.50 -32.18 -4.31
N SER A 16 -3.39 -31.79 -5.58
CA SER A 16 -2.33 -30.91 -6.11
C SER A 16 -2.54 -30.62 -7.61
N GLU A 17 -2.94 -29.40 -7.97
CA GLU A 17 -2.38 -28.58 -9.08
C GLU A 17 -3.26 -27.35 -9.38
N PRO A 18 -2.66 -26.20 -9.75
CA PRO A 18 -3.40 -24.97 -10.04
C PRO A 18 -4.19 -25.12 -11.34
N GLN A 19 -5.42 -24.61 -11.32
CA GLN A 19 -6.38 -24.57 -12.43
C GLN A 19 -5.74 -23.96 -13.69
N ARG A 20 -5.20 -24.81 -14.57
CA ARG A 20 -4.97 -24.45 -15.98
C ARG A 20 -6.32 -24.29 -16.64
N ASN A 21 -6.65 -23.05 -17.04
CA ASN A 21 -7.73 -22.75 -17.97
C ASN A 21 -7.59 -23.67 -19.19
N ARG A 22 -8.44 -24.71 -19.27
CA ARG A 22 -8.54 -25.57 -20.44
C ARG A 22 -9.07 -24.73 -21.59
N ARG A 23 -8.20 -24.39 -22.55
CA ARG A 23 -8.63 -24.04 -23.92
C ARG A 23 -9.44 -25.23 -24.44
N LEU A 24 -10.72 -25.03 -24.70
CA LEU A 24 -11.52 -25.99 -25.46
C LEU A 24 -11.08 -25.87 -26.93
N LEU A 25 -10.05 -26.61 -27.34
CA LEU A 25 -9.72 -26.78 -28.76
C LEU A 25 -10.72 -27.77 -29.37
N LEU A 26 -11.58 -27.31 -30.28
CA LEU A 26 -12.17 -28.20 -31.27
C LEU A 26 -11.06 -28.60 -32.27
N THR A 27 -10.78 -29.89 -32.34
CA THR A 27 -9.81 -30.50 -33.27
C THR A 27 -10.43 -30.73 -34.66
N LEU A 28 -9.75 -30.26 -35.70
CA LEU A 28 -9.86 -30.78 -37.08
C LEU A 28 -8.43 -31.10 -37.59
N PRO A 29 -8.26 -32.09 -38.49
CA PRO A 29 -6.99 -32.82 -38.66
C PRO A 29 -5.92 -32.03 -39.43
N ALA A 30 -4.66 -32.37 -39.13
CA ALA A 30 -3.45 -31.71 -39.60
C ALA A 30 -3.01 -32.13 -41.01
N ALA A 31 -2.53 -31.17 -41.82
CA ALA A 31 -1.19 -31.17 -42.45
C ALA A 31 -0.98 -29.94 -43.36
N CYS A 32 0.29 -29.49 -43.39
CA CYS A 32 0.98 -28.63 -44.37
C CYS A 32 1.11 -27.11 -44.14
N ALA A 33 2.37 -26.73 -43.85
CA ALA A 33 3.14 -25.54 -44.24
C ALA A 33 2.62 -24.12 -43.93
N LEU A 34 3.36 -23.42 -43.04
CA LEU A 34 3.44 -21.96 -42.98
C LEU A 34 4.01 -21.45 -44.33
N PRO A 35 3.33 -20.53 -45.04
CA PRO A 35 3.51 -19.10 -44.80
C PRO A 35 2.30 -18.22 -45.20
N THR A 36 1.66 -17.48 -44.31
CA THR A 36 0.60 -16.48 -44.66
C THR A 36 0.35 -15.58 -43.43
N TRP A 37 0.52 -14.25 -43.41
CA TRP A 37 -0.19 -13.19 -44.16
C TRP A 37 -1.64 -13.56 -44.49
N LEU A 38 -2.46 -13.69 -43.46
CA LEU A 38 -3.87 -13.34 -43.56
C LEU A 38 -3.98 -11.87 -43.05
N THR A 39 -5.06 -11.14 -43.33
CA THR A 39 -5.26 -9.66 -43.37
C THR A 39 -6.62 -9.26 -42.79
N ALA A 40 -6.77 -8.75 -41.55
CA ALA A 40 -8.06 -8.63 -40.81
C ALA A 40 -9.31 -8.38 -41.67
N CYS A 41 -10.40 -9.12 -41.42
CA CYS A 41 -11.43 -9.21 -42.45
C CYS A 41 -10.79 -9.74 -43.75
N GLY A 42 -10.12 -10.88 -43.55
CA GLY A 42 -9.06 -11.52 -44.32
C GLY A 42 -7.94 -12.07 -43.39
N GLY A 43 -7.92 -11.85 -42.05
CA GLY A 43 -7.18 -12.61 -41.01
C GLY A 43 -5.74 -12.23 -40.56
N GLY A 44 -5.44 -10.96 -40.28
CA GLY A 44 -4.06 -10.49 -40.04
C GLY A 44 -3.79 -9.24 -39.26
N ALA A 45 -4.82 -8.45 -38.97
CA ALA A 45 -4.66 -7.37 -38.00
C ALA A 45 -5.18 -7.93 -36.69
N ASP A 46 -4.31 -7.95 -35.70
CA ASP A 46 -4.70 -8.22 -34.34
C ASP A 46 -5.69 -7.13 -33.92
N LEU A 47 -6.92 -7.52 -33.58
CA LEU A 47 -7.86 -6.62 -32.93
C LEU A 47 -7.16 -6.09 -31.68
N SER A 48 -7.14 -4.77 -31.51
CA SER A 48 -6.67 -4.13 -30.28
C SER A 48 -7.65 -3.04 -29.87
N TYR A 49 -7.38 -2.38 -28.75
CA TYR A 49 -8.15 -1.24 -28.28
C TYR A 49 -7.21 -0.07 -28.01
N ASP A 50 -7.71 1.16 -28.14
CA ASP A 50 -6.96 2.38 -27.79
C ASP A 50 -6.32 2.29 -26.41
N THR A 51 -6.95 1.58 -25.48
CA THR A 51 -6.43 1.30 -24.15
C THR A 51 -6.65 -0.16 -23.77
N GLU A 52 -5.61 -0.99 -23.91
CA GLU A 52 -5.65 -2.41 -23.53
C GLU A 52 -5.56 -2.65 -22.01
N GLN A 53 -4.93 -1.73 -21.28
CA GLN A 53 -4.89 -1.72 -19.82
C GLN A 53 -5.53 -0.42 -19.31
N ALA A 54 -6.82 -0.48 -19.04
CA ALA A 54 -7.60 0.68 -18.63
C ALA A 54 -7.68 0.81 -17.10
N LEU A 55 -7.54 2.05 -16.65
CA LEU A 55 -7.85 2.48 -15.28
C LEU A 55 -8.92 3.56 -15.36
N TYR A 56 -10.11 3.25 -14.84
CA TYR A 56 -11.25 4.17 -14.84
C TYR A 56 -11.67 4.54 -13.42
N PHE A 57 -12.46 5.61 -13.28
CA PHE A 57 -12.96 6.09 -12.00
C PHE A 57 -14.46 5.81 -11.85
N VAL A 58 -14.87 5.40 -10.65
CA VAL A 58 -16.29 5.33 -10.28
C VAL A 58 -16.91 6.72 -10.39
N GLY A 59 -18.07 6.81 -11.05
CA GLY A 59 -18.82 8.05 -11.22
C GLY A 59 -18.35 8.94 -12.37
N GLU A 60 -17.26 8.60 -13.05
CA GLU A 60 -16.74 9.39 -14.18
C GLU A 60 -17.02 8.67 -15.51
N ALA A 61 -17.60 9.40 -16.48
CA ALA A 61 -17.76 8.87 -17.82
C ALA A 61 -16.39 8.62 -18.45
N ILE A 62 -16.18 7.43 -18.99
CA ILE A 62 -14.91 7.11 -19.65
C ILE A 62 -14.82 7.83 -20.99
N THR A 63 -13.60 8.21 -21.38
CA THR A 63 -13.32 8.43 -22.80
C THR A 63 -13.60 7.11 -23.53
N PRO A 64 -14.47 7.08 -24.56
CA PRO A 64 -14.84 5.84 -25.22
C PRO A 64 -13.60 5.10 -25.74
N ASN A 65 -13.43 3.86 -25.32
CA ASN A 65 -12.30 3.02 -25.70
C ASN A 65 -12.67 2.28 -26.99
N LYS A 66 -11.98 2.57 -28.08
CA LYS A 66 -12.38 2.13 -29.42
C LYS A 66 -11.48 0.98 -29.89
N PRO A 67 -12.04 0.02 -30.66
CA PRO A 67 -11.23 -1.01 -31.29
C PRO A 67 -10.34 -0.43 -32.39
N GLN A 68 -9.15 -0.98 -32.54
CA GLN A 68 -8.19 -0.64 -33.59
C GLN A 68 -7.86 -1.88 -34.45
N PRO A 69 -7.85 -1.72 -35.79
CA PRO A 69 -8.42 -0.59 -36.52
C PRO A 69 -9.94 -0.52 -36.35
N ALA A 70 -10.51 0.67 -36.50
CA ALA A 70 -11.96 0.83 -36.49
C ALA A 70 -12.62 -0.06 -37.57
N PRO A 71 -13.82 -0.64 -37.31
CA PRO A 71 -14.51 -1.45 -38.30
C PRO A 71 -14.77 -0.67 -39.60
N PRO A 72 -14.44 -1.22 -40.78
CA PRO A 72 -14.71 -0.55 -42.04
C PRO A 72 -16.22 -0.36 -42.25
N ASN A 73 -16.61 0.85 -42.62
CA ASN A 73 -17.98 1.22 -42.93
C ASN A 73 -18.01 2.01 -44.26
N PRO A 74 -18.51 1.43 -45.38
CA PRO A 74 -19.17 0.13 -45.47
C PRO A 74 -18.18 -1.07 -45.38
N PRO A 75 -18.69 -2.29 -45.07
CA PRO A 75 -17.86 -3.50 -45.06
C PRO A 75 -17.25 -3.81 -46.44
N PRO A 76 -16.09 -4.49 -46.52
CA PRO A 76 -15.50 -4.93 -47.77
C PRO A 76 -16.45 -5.84 -48.59
N PRO A 77 -16.32 -5.87 -49.92
CA PRO A 77 -17.19 -6.71 -50.77
C PRO A 77 -17.19 -8.18 -50.35
N GLY A 78 -18.39 -8.73 -50.10
CA GLY A 78 -18.57 -10.13 -49.67
C GLY A 78 -18.47 -10.36 -48.16
N HIS A 79 -18.20 -9.32 -47.36
CA HIS A 79 -18.17 -9.38 -45.89
C HIS A 79 -19.44 -8.76 -45.29
N THR A 80 -19.97 -9.37 -44.23
CA THR A 80 -20.98 -8.72 -43.37
C THR A 80 -20.29 -7.78 -42.39
N ALA A 81 -20.99 -6.74 -41.93
CA ALA A 81 -20.51 -5.90 -40.84
C ALA A 81 -20.18 -6.77 -39.60
N PRO A 82 -19.04 -6.54 -38.93
CA PRO A 82 -18.67 -7.33 -37.76
C PRO A 82 -19.62 -7.06 -36.59
N ARG A 83 -19.79 -8.08 -35.75
CA ARG A 83 -20.51 -8.00 -34.46
C ARG A 83 -19.56 -8.25 -33.32
N PHE A 84 -19.68 -7.44 -32.28
CA PHE A 84 -18.79 -7.46 -31.12
C PHE A 84 -19.49 -8.06 -29.91
N THR A 85 -18.77 -8.92 -29.19
CA THR A 85 -19.20 -9.53 -27.92
C THR A 85 -18.06 -9.45 -26.90
N VAL A 86 -18.37 -9.51 -25.60
CA VAL A 86 -17.37 -9.47 -24.53
C VAL A 86 -17.71 -10.45 -23.40
N PHE A 87 -16.69 -11.15 -22.90
CA PHE A 87 -16.82 -12.05 -21.76
C PHE A 87 -15.53 -12.12 -20.93
N PRO A 88 -15.59 -12.18 -19.59
CA PRO A 88 -16.76 -11.95 -18.73
C PRO A 88 -17.38 -10.55 -18.91
N PRO A 89 -18.59 -10.27 -18.37
CA PRO A 89 -19.22 -8.96 -18.51
C PRO A 89 -18.33 -7.82 -18.00
N LEU A 90 -18.39 -6.68 -18.70
CA LEU A 90 -17.67 -5.46 -18.33
C LEU A 90 -18.05 -4.98 -16.90
N PRO A 91 -17.20 -4.18 -16.24
CA PRO A 91 -17.54 -3.55 -14.96
C PRO A 91 -18.90 -2.84 -15.01
N ALA A 92 -19.62 -2.83 -13.88
CA ALA A 92 -20.95 -2.23 -13.79
C ALA A 92 -20.95 -0.76 -14.25
N GLY A 93 -21.85 -0.43 -15.18
CA GLY A 93 -21.97 0.92 -15.77
C GLY A 93 -21.18 1.10 -17.08
N LEU A 94 -20.34 0.13 -17.47
CA LEU A 94 -19.72 0.07 -18.79
C LEU A 94 -20.49 -0.87 -19.72
N THR A 95 -20.52 -0.51 -21.00
CA THR A 95 -21.20 -1.26 -22.05
C THR A 95 -20.33 -1.36 -23.30
N LEU A 96 -20.49 -2.47 -24.04
CA LEU A 96 -19.90 -2.66 -25.36
C LEU A 96 -20.98 -2.41 -26.41
N ASN A 97 -20.72 -1.50 -27.35
CA ASN A 97 -21.57 -1.38 -28.52
C ASN A 97 -21.32 -2.57 -29.47
N ALA A 98 -22.34 -3.42 -29.67
CA ALA A 98 -22.21 -4.65 -30.45
C ALA A 98 -21.98 -4.43 -31.96
N GLN A 99 -22.17 -3.21 -32.47
CA GLN A 99 -21.98 -2.84 -33.87
C GLN A 99 -20.60 -2.22 -34.11
N THR A 100 -20.16 -1.33 -33.22
CA THR A 100 -18.93 -0.55 -33.40
C THR A 100 -17.75 -1.09 -32.61
N GLY A 101 -18.01 -1.97 -31.63
CA GLY A 101 -17.01 -2.44 -30.66
C GLY A 101 -16.61 -1.37 -29.64
N VAL A 102 -17.19 -0.18 -29.64
CA VAL A 102 -16.78 0.86 -28.69
C VAL A 102 -17.24 0.49 -27.27
N ILE A 103 -16.30 0.52 -26.32
CA ILE A 103 -16.60 0.43 -24.89
C ILE A 103 -16.83 1.84 -24.35
N SER A 104 -17.97 2.07 -23.71
CA SER A 104 -18.38 3.38 -23.18
C SER A 104 -19.26 3.26 -21.94
N GLY A 105 -19.46 4.37 -21.23
CA GLY A 105 -20.33 4.45 -20.05
C GLY A 105 -19.64 5.11 -18.85
N THR A 106 -20.24 4.94 -17.68
CA THR A 106 -19.78 5.48 -16.40
C THR A 106 -19.71 4.35 -15.39
N PRO A 107 -18.52 3.90 -14.96
CA PRO A 107 -18.40 2.86 -13.95
C PRO A 107 -19.10 3.27 -12.65
N THR A 108 -19.76 2.32 -12.00
CA THR A 108 -20.56 2.58 -10.77
C THR A 108 -20.03 1.89 -9.53
N LYS A 109 -19.07 0.98 -9.68
CA LYS A 109 -18.49 0.21 -8.57
C LYS A 109 -17.00 0.00 -8.77
N LEU A 110 -16.26 0.01 -7.67
CA LEU A 110 -14.85 -0.38 -7.64
C LEU A 110 -14.69 -1.80 -8.18
N LYS A 111 -13.59 -2.04 -8.88
CA LYS A 111 -13.25 -3.35 -9.41
C LYS A 111 -11.74 -3.48 -9.52
N ARG A 112 -11.17 -4.52 -8.90
CA ARG A 112 -9.80 -4.96 -9.20
C ARG A 112 -9.65 -5.30 -10.68
N GLN A 113 -8.41 -5.32 -11.15
CA GLN A 113 -8.14 -5.59 -12.56
C GLN A 113 -8.78 -6.91 -13.01
N GLY A 114 -9.62 -6.82 -14.04
CA GLY A 114 -10.26 -7.97 -14.68
C GLY A 114 -9.94 -8.01 -16.17
N THR A 115 -9.69 -9.21 -16.69
CA THR A 115 -9.49 -9.43 -18.13
C THR A 115 -10.83 -9.71 -18.81
N HIS A 116 -11.11 -8.97 -19.88
CA HIS A 116 -12.30 -9.09 -20.71
C HIS A 116 -11.89 -9.46 -22.13
N LEU A 117 -12.31 -10.63 -22.58
CA LEU A 117 -12.11 -11.08 -23.96
C LEU A 117 -13.17 -10.42 -24.83
N VAL A 118 -12.75 -9.60 -25.79
CA VAL A 118 -13.62 -9.02 -26.80
C VAL A 118 -13.45 -9.78 -28.10
N VAL A 119 -14.55 -10.22 -28.70
CA VAL A 119 -14.56 -10.98 -29.96
C VAL A 119 -15.38 -10.23 -31.00
N ALA A 120 -14.78 -9.98 -32.16
CA ALA A 120 -15.41 -9.47 -33.36
C ALA A 120 -15.65 -10.61 -34.35
N THR A 121 -16.89 -10.82 -34.80
CA THR A 121 -17.25 -11.92 -35.73
C THR A 121 -18.00 -11.40 -36.95
N ASN A 122 -17.73 -11.96 -38.13
CA ASN A 122 -18.53 -11.77 -39.35
C ASN A 122 -18.73 -13.09 -40.11
N ASN A 123 -19.37 -13.06 -41.27
CA ASN A 123 -19.59 -14.22 -42.14
C ASN A 123 -18.32 -14.88 -42.70
N LYS A 124 -17.13 -14.32 -42.48
CA LYS A 124 -15.84 -14.83 -42.97
C LYS A 124 -14.90 -15.29 -41.87
N GLY A 125 -15.13 -14.93 -40.61
CA GLY A 125 -14.29 -15.35 -39.49
C GLY A 125 -14.47 -14.50 -38.24
N PHE A 126 -13.48 -14.56 -37.36
CA PHE A 126 -13.44 -13.80 -36.12
C PHE A 126 -12.04 -13.22 -35.86
N ALA A 127 -11.99 -12.20 -35.00
CA ALA A 127 -10.79 -11.67 -34.36
C ALA A 127 -11.11 -11.41 -32.89
N ASP A 128 -10.15 -11.63 -32.00
CA ASP A 128 -10.34 -11.41 -30.57
C ASP A 128 -9.15 -10.69 -29.93
N THR A 129 -9.41 -10.07 -28.79
CA THR A 129 -8.40 -9.38 -27.99
C THR A 129 -8.79 -9.30 -26.54
N GLN A 130 -7.82 -9.02 -25.67
CA GLN A 130 -8.05 -8.86 -24.25
C GLN A 130 -7.93 -7.39 -23.84
N VAL A 131 -8.94 -6.91 -23.13
CA VAL A 131 -8.89 -5.62 -22.44
C VAL A 131 -8.86 -5.90 -20.94
N ARG A 132 -7.83 -5.40 -20.26
CA ARG A 132 -7.72 -5.44 -18.79
C ARG A 132 -8.29 -4.13 -18.23
N ILE A 133 -9.31 -4.22 -17.40
CA ILE A 133 -9.99 -3.05 -16.84
C ILE A 133 -9.93 -3.08 -15.32
N THR A 134 -9.44 -1.98 -14.76
CA THR A 134 -9.48 -1.67 -13.33
C THR A 134 -10.39 -0.46 -13.12
N VAL A 135 -11.23 -0.49 -12.08
CA VAL A 135 -12.06 0.65 -11.70
C VAL A 135 -11.69 1.07 -10.28
N THR A 136 -11.15 2.27 -10.14
CA THR A 136 -10.76 2.89 -8.86
C THR A 136 -11.72 4.01 -8.48
N GLY A 137 -11.52 4.62 -7.31
CA GLY A 137 -12.33 5.74 -6.81
C GLY A 137 -11.43 6.82 -6.22
N ARG A 138 -11.92 8.06 -6.17
CA ARG A 138 -11.20 9.18 -5.55
C ARG A 138 -11.37 9.23 -4.02
N GLY A 139 -12.39 8.54 -3.52
CA GLY A 139 -12.85 8.64 -2.14
C GLY A 139 -13.33 10.04 -1.76
N SER A 140 -13.57 10.26 -0.48
CA SER A 140 -14.00 11.55 0.07
C SER A 140 -13.46 11.77 1.47
N TRP A 141 -13.22 13.03 1.84
CA TRP A 141 -12.84 13.41 3.20
C TRP A 141 -14.02 14.02 3.94
N SER A 142 -14.03 13.82 5.25
CA SER A 142 -14.97 14.48 6.16
C SER A 142 -14.24 14.84 7.46
N PRO A 143 -14.52 16.02 8.05
CA PRO A 143 -13.98 16.35 9.36
C PRO A 143 -14.59 15.45 10.43
N VAL A 144 -13.78 15.10 11.44
CA VAL A 144 -14.24 14.46 12.68
C VAL A 144 -13.80 15.31 13.88
N ALA A 145 -14.17 14.90 15.10
CA ALA A 145 -13.78 15.62 16.30
C ALA A 145 -12.25 15.89 16.30
N PRO A 146 -11.78 17.12 16.57
CA PRO A 146 -10.35 17.43 16.56
C PRO A 146 -9.64 16.72 17.72
N VAL A 147 -8.37 16.34 17.50
CA VAL A 147 -7.57 15.70 18.54
C VAL A 147 -7.26 16.71 19.65
N PRO A 148 -7.55 16.41 20.92
CA PRO A 148 -7.24 17.35 21.99
C PRO A 148 -5.75 17.66 22.06
N GLY A 149 -5.41 18.94 21.90
CA GLY A 149 -4.04 19.43 21.84
C GLY A 149 -3.36 19.12 20.51
N ALA A 150 -3.30 20.16 19.67
CA ALA A 150 -2.66 20.15 18.36
C ALA A 150 -1.25 19.55 18.41
N ARG A 151 -0.97 18.59 17.53
CA ARG A 151 0.25 17.78 17.58
C ARG A 151 0.66 17.27 16.21
N ALA A 152 1.96 17.18 15.98
CA ALA A 152 2.56 16.52 14.82
C ALA A 152 3.52 15.41 15.27
N PHE A 153 3.92 14.52 14.38
CA PHE A 153 4.86 13.43 14.64
C PHE A 153 4.50 12.56 15.86
N ALA A 154 3.19 12.48 16.14
CA ALA A 154 2.62 11.55 17.10
C ALA A 154 2.53 10.16 16.48
N SER A 155 2.46 9.13 17.33
CA SER A 155 2.12 7.78 16.87
C SER A 155 0.62 7.56 17.00
N ILE A 156 0.04 6.79 16.07
CA ILE A 156 -1.30 6.23 16.21
C ILE A 156 -1.18 4.70 16.22
N SER A 157 -1.81 4.05 17.19
CA SER A 157 -1.69 2.60 17.39
C SER A 157 -3.07 1.97 17.66
N PRO A 158 -3.44 0.88 16.98
CA PRO A 158 -4.69 0.19 17.26
C PRO A 158 -4.67 -0.39 18.67
N LEU A 159 -5.82 -0.32 19.34
CA LEU A 159 -6.09 -0.93 20.64
C LEU A 159 -7.14 -2.05 20.48
N PRO A 160 -7.20 -2.99 21.44
CA PRO A 160 -8.31 -3.92 21.53
C PRO A 160 -9.67 -3.20 21.52
N GLY A 161 -10.68 -3.81 20.89
CA GLY A 161 -12.01 -3.21 20.77
C GLY A 161 -12.15 -2.15 19.67
N GLY A 162 -11.16 -1.98 18.80
CA GLY A 162 -11.25 -1.11 17.62
C GLY A 162 -10.99 0.37 17.89
N LYS A 163 -10.49 0.71 19.09
CA LYS A 163 -10.06 2.08 19.45
C LYS A 163 -8.63 2.33 19.00
N PHE A 164 -8.18 3.58 19.04
CA PHE A 164 -6.82 3.95 18.65
C PHE A 164 -6.18 4.87 19.69
N LEU A 165 -4.96 4.55 20.10
CA LEU A 165 -4.12 5.41 20.94
C LEU A 165 -3.35 6.38 20.05
N VAL A 166 -3.48 7.68 20.31
CA VAL A 166 -2.60 8.72 19.77
C VAL A 166 -1.69 9.20 20.88
N ALA A 167 -0.38 8.94 20.77
CA ALA A 167 0.58 9.16 21.86
C ALA A 167 1.74 10.05 21.43
N GLY A 168 2.13 10.95 22.35
CA GLY A 168 3.27 11.84 22.19
C GLY A 168 3.11 12.80 21.01
N GLY A 169 4.25 13.07 20.37
CA GLY A 169 4.39 14.02 19.28
C GLY A 169 4.93 15.37 19.73
N GLN A 170 4.99 16.30 18.79
CA GLN A 170 5.41 17.67 18.97
C GLN A 170 4.19 18.59 18.93
N ARG A 171 4.00 19.36 19.99
CA ARG A 171 3.11 20.52 20.05
C ARG A 171 3.89 21.80 19.78
N ASN A 172 3.24 22.96 19.83
CA ASN A 172 3.91 24.24 19.62
C ASN A 172 4.94 24.54 20.73
N GLU A 173 4.70 24.07 21.94
CA GLU A 173 5.59 24.16 23.10
C GLU A 173 6.72 23.12 23.12
N GLY A 174 6.76 22.18 22.16
CA GLY A 174 7.76 21.11 22.08
C GLY A 174 7.17 19.71 22.20
N ALA A 175 8.01 18.71 22.51
CA ALA A 175 7.57 17.33 22.69
C ALA A 175 6.54 17.22 23.84
N THR A 176 5.53 16.37 23.69
CA THR A 176 4.49 16.15 24.70
C THR A 176 4.46 14.71 25.19
N ALA A 177 4.07 14.51 26.45
CA ALA A 177 3.76 13.19 27.02
C ALA A 177 2.26 12.85 26.94
N SER A 178 1.43 13.79 26.47
CA SER A 178 -0.02 13.60 26.43
C SER A 178 -0.41 12.51 25.43
N ALA A 179 -1.40 11.69 25.81
CA ALA A 179 -1.98 10.68 24.95
C ALA A 179 -3.52 10.80 24.92
N GLN A 180 -4.13 10.37 23.82
CA GLN A 180 -5.58 10.42 23.60
C GLN A 180 -6.05 9.09 23.01
N ILE A 181 -7.27 8.68 23.33
CA ILE A 181 -7.92 7.51 22.75
C ILE A 181 -9.04 7.98 21.84
N TYR A 182 -8.97 7.59 20.58
CA TYR A 182 -10.07 7.75 19.63
C TYR A 182 -10.95 6.52 19.62
N ASP A 183 -12.26 6.73 19.72
CA ASP A 183 -13.27 5.69 19.55
C ASP A 183 -14.02 5.89 18.21
N PRO A 184 -13.76 5.06 17.19
CA PRO A 184 -14.44 5.17 15.90
C PRO A 184 -15.95 4.97 15.95
N SER A 185 -16.46 4.22 16.94
CA SER A 185 -17.89 3.89 17.04
C SER A 185 -18.74 5.11 17.41
N THR A 186 -18.14 6.06 18.15
CA THR A 186 -18.78 7.31 18.57
C THR A 186 -18.16 8.54 17.90
N ALA A 187 -17.05 8.37 17.16
CA ALA A 187 -16.24 9.44 16.59
C ALA A 187 -15.78 10.49 17.63
N THR A 188 -15.46 10.03 18.85
CA THR A 188 -15.07 10.90 19.97
C THR A 188 -13.69 10.57 20.52
N TRP A 189 -13.08 11.57 21.17
CA TRP A 189 -11.84 11.44 21.92
C TRP A 189 -12.10 11.26 23.42
N SER A 190 -11.19 10.55 24.08
CA SER A 190 -11.08 10.50 25.54
C SER A 190 -9.59 10.57 25.95
N ALA A 191 -9.32 11.04 27.16
CA ALA A 191 -7.95 11.12 27.66
C ALA A 191 -7.41 9.73 28.00
N ALA A 192 -6.21 9.41 27.48
CA ALA A 192 -5.39 8.36 28.06
C ALA A 192 -4.52 8.95 29.18
N ALA A 193 -3.99 8.11 30.07
CA ALA A 193 -2.90 8.51 30.94
C ALA A 193 -1.73 9.08 30.13
N SER A 194 -1.03 10.05 30.72
CA SER A 194 0.18 10.61 30.12
C SER A 194 1.30 9.59 30.17
N MET A 195 2.12 9.58 29.12
CA MET A 195 3.40 8.86 29.08
C MET A 195 4.31 9.34 30.23
N LEU A 196 5.25 8.49 30.64
CA LEU A 196 6.28 8.83 31.63
C LEU A 196 7.27 9.85 31.05
N GLU A 197 7.52 9.80 29.74
CA GLU A 197 8.43 10.73 29.06
C GLU A 197 7.82 11.36 27.81
N ALA A 198 7.92 12.69 27.72
CA ALA A 198 7.48 13.45 26.55
C ALA A 198 8.41 13.20 25.36
N ARG A 199 7.87 12.84 24.19
CA ARG A 199 8.68 12.53 23.00
C ARG A 199 7.96 12.75 21.68
N ALA A 200 8.73 13.05 20.64
CA ALA A 200 8.32 13.06 19.24
C ALA A 200 9.30 12.23 18.39
N PHE A 201 8.94 11.91 17.14
CA PHE A 201 9.77 11.10 16.22
C PHE A 201 10.12 9.70 16.72
N HIS A 202 9.36 9.23 17.71
CA HIS A 202 9.38 7.88 18.26
C HIS A 202 8.64 6.92 17.34
N VAL A 203 8.75 5.63 17.67
CA VAL A 203 7.97 4.56 17.05
C VAL A 203 7.07 3.93 18.10
N ALA A 204 5.90 3.46 17.69
CA ALA A 204 4.96 2.75 18.54
C ALA A 204 4.51 1.45 17.87
N VAL A 205 4.41 0.38 18.65
CA VAL A 205 4.03 -0.96 18.17
C VAL A 205 2.99 -1.54 19.13
N THR A 206 1.81 -1.85 18.60
CA THR A 206 0.82 -2.67 19.32
C THR A 206 1.33 -4.11 19.40
N LEU A 207 1.49 -4.61 20.62
CA LEU A 207 1.92 -5.96 20.92
C LEU A 207 0.76 -6.95 20.81
N ARG A 208 1.08 -8.25 20.79
CA ARG A 208 0.07 -9.32 20.65
C ARG A 208 -0.92 -9.40 21.81
N ASP A 209 -0.52 -8.93 22.98
CA ASP A 209 -1.37 -8.87 24.18
C ASP A 209 -2.24 -7.61 24.22
N GLY A 210 -2.17 -6.74 23.20
CA GLY A 210 -2.95 -5.53 23.09
C GLY A 210 -2.32 -4.29 23.75
N ARG A 211 -1.20 -4.42 24.46
CA ARG A 211 -0.44 -3.28 24.97
C ARG A 211 0.28 -2.55 23.84
N VAL A 212 0.62 -1.28 24.03
CA VAL A 212 1.38 -0.48 23.06
C VAL A 212 2.76 -0.17 23.60
N LEU A 213 3.81 -0.65 22.93
CA LEU A 213 5.19 -0.26 23.21
C LEU A 213 5.49 1.04 22.49
N VAL A 214 6.03 2.02 23.22
CA VAL A 214 6.60 3.25 22.68
C VAL A 214 8.10 3.27 22.99
N VAL A 215 8.93 3.53 21.98
CA VAL A 215 10.39 3.54 22.11
C VAL A 215 10.99 4.60 21.19
N ALA A 216 12.23 5.00 21.49
CA ALA A 216 12.99 6.00 20.74
C ALA A 216 12.31 7.38 20.77
N GLY A 217 12.81 8.31 19.97
CA GLY A 217 12.31 9.68 19.83
C GLY A 217 13.19 10.71 20.53
N ARG A 218 12.71 11.95 20.52
CA ARG A 218 13.37 13.13 21.11
C ARG A 218 12.44 13.87 22.03
N ASN A 219 12.98 14.31 23.16
CA ASN A 219 12.37 15.27 24.05
C ASN A 219 13.05 16.65 23.85
N VAL A 220 12.72 17.65 24.69
CA VAL A 220 13.29 19.01 24.59
C VAL A 220 14.79 19.08 24.90
N ASN A 221 15.31 18.10 25.64
CA ASN A 221 16.67 18.09 26.17
C ASN A 221 17.61 17.14 25.39
N ALA A 222 17.11 15.99 24.94
CA ALA A 222 17.93 14.92 24.35
C ALA A 222 17.11 13.88 23.56
N ASP A 223 17.83 12.97 22.88
CA ASP A 223 17.26 11.70 22.42
C ASP A 223 16.88 10.81 23.60
N VAL A 224 15.74 10.13 23.48
CA VAL A 224 15.16 9.32 24.54
C VAL A 224 15.54 7.85 24.36
N GLY A 225 16.24 7.28 25.35
CA GLY A 225 16.56 5.85 25.39
C GLY A 225 15.52 4.98 26.11
N GLY A 226 14.71 5.57 27.00
CA GLY A 226 13.67 4.84 27.72
C GLY A 226 12.55 4.37 26.78
N SER A 227 12.07 3.16 27.00
CA SER A 227 10.85 2.64 26.37
C SER A 227 9.75 2.43 27.40
N GLU A 228 8.50 2.46 26.96
CA GLU A 228 7.34 2.45 27.84
C GLU A 228 6.21 1.62 27.23
N LEU A 229 5.44 0.96 28.08
CA LEU A 229 4.27 0.18 27.69
C LEU A 229 3.00 0.85 28.19
N TYR A 230 2.06 1.07 27.27
CA TYR A 230 0.69 1.45 27.61
C TYR A 230 -0.18 0.21 27.76
N ASP A 231 -0.83 0.10 28.92
CA ASP A 231 -1.89 -0.86 29.17
C ASP A 231 -3.26 -0.19 28.93
N PRO A 232 -4.01 -0.57 27.88
CA PRO A 232 -5.31 0.02 27.59
C PRO A 232 -6.43 -0.40 28.55
N VAL A 233 -6.26 -1.49 29.30
CA VAL A 233 -7.24 -1.95 30.30
C VAL A 233 -7.10 -1.14 31.58
N ALA A 234 -5.86 -0.99 32.06
CA ALA A 234 -5.57 -0.19 33.25
C ALA A 234 -5.53 1.32 32.96
N ASN A 235 -5.38 1.71 31.70
CA ASN A 235 -5.09 3.09 31.27
C ASN A 235 -3.85 3.64 32.00
N THR A 236 -2.75 2.89 31.98
CA THR A 236 -1.50 3.25 32.67
C THR A 236 -0.29 3.04 31.77
N TRP A 237 0.78 3.79 32.05
CA TRP A 237 2.09 3.59 31.44
C TRP A 237 3.08 2.98 32.44
N THR A 238 3.88 2.03 31.98
CA THR A 238 4.96 1.42 32.77
C THR A 238 6.27 1.45 31.99
N ALA A 239 7.40 1.67 32.67
CA ALA A 239 8.72 1.58 32.06
C ALA A 239 8.96 0.16 31.50
N ALA A 240 9.59 0.09 30.33
CA ALA A 240 9.74 -1.15 29.55
C ALA A 240 11.21 -1.44 29.18
N GLY A 241 12.15 -0.99 30.01
CA GLY A 241 13.58 -1.05 29.74
C GLY A 241 14.06 0.08 28.84
N GLN A 242 15.37 0.11 28.57
CA GLN A 242 16.02 1.15 27.77
C GLN A 242 16.77 0.51 26.60
N THR A 243 16.80 1.20 25.46
CA THR A 243 17.67 0.82 24.34
C THR A 243 19.13 1.05 24.70
N ASN A 244 20.02 0.26 24.11
CA ASN A 244 21.46 0.40 24.30
C ASN A 244 22.00 1.65 23.62
N GLU A 245 21.36 2.05 22.52
CA GLU A 245 21.63 3.31 21.83
C GLU A 245 20.34 4.13 21.77
N THR A 246 20.41 5.42 22.11
CA THR A 246 19.27 6.33 21.92
C THR A 246 19.06 6.56 20.43
N ARG A 247 17.81 6.63 19.98
CA ARG A 247 17.48 6.72 18.54
C ARG A 247 16.29 7.65 18.35
N ALA A 248 16.24 8.33 17.23
CA ALA A 248 15.04 8.93 16.66
C ALA A 248 14.95 8.59 15.16
N PHE A 249 13.76 8.70 14.56
CA PHE A 249 13.56 8.39 13.13
C PHE A 249 14.03 6.97 12.72
N CYS A 250 13.96 6.02 13.65
CA CYS A 250 14.16 4.60 13.39
C CYS A 250 12.87 3.96 12.85
N THR A 251 12.93 2.68 12.50
CA THR A 251 11.74 1.88 12.20
C THR A 251 11.59 0.75 13.23
N ALA A 252 10.35 0.34 13.49
CA ALA A 252 10.04 -0.75 14.39
C ALA A 252 9.04 -1.74 13.79
N HIS A 253 9.24 -3.04 14.04
CA HIS A 253 8.41 -4.11 13.50
C HIS A 253 8.16 -5.21 14.53
N LEU A 254 6.88 -5.54 14.74
CA LEU A 254 6.50 -6.73 15.50
C LEU A 254 6.82 -7.99 14.70
N LEU A 255 7.60 -8.90 15.29
CA LEU A 255 7.98 -10.14 14.63
C LEU A 255 6.99 -11.28 14.92
N ALA A 256 7.06 -12.35 14.13
CA ALA A 256 6.30 -13.57 14.36
C ALA A 256 6.53 -14.16 15.76
N SER A 257 7.71 -13.96 16.34
CA SER A 257 8.05 -14.40 17.71
C SER A 257 7.34 -13.62 18.82
N GLY A 258 6.94 -12.36 18.57
CA GLY A 258 6.33 -11.46 19.57
C GLY A 258 7.27 -10.38 20.05
N LYS A 259 8.55 -10.52 19.71
CA LYS A 259 9.57 -9.50 19.94
C LYS A 259 9.42 -8.34 18.97
N VAL A 260 9.90 -7.17 19.36
CA VAL A 260 9.90 -5.96 18.53
C VAL A 260 11.32 -5.66 18.07
N LEU A 261 11.52 -5.63 16.75
CA LEU A 261 12.78 -5.24 16.14
C LEU A 261 12.79 -3.72 15.93
N VAL A 262 13.85 -3.03 16.35
CA VAL A 262 14.13 -1.63 16.01
C VAL A 262 15.41 -1.56 15.19
N VAL A 263 15.41 -0.79 14.08
CA VAL A 263 16.54 -0.71 13.14
C VAL A 263 16.88 0.74 12.82
N GLY A 264 18.20 1.03 12.82
CA GLY A 264 18.77 2.31 12.42
C GLY A 264 18.31 3.48 13.28
N GLY A 265 18.11 4.64 12.66
CA GLY A 265 17.78 5.89 13.33
C GLY A 265 19.00 6.78 13.53
N ILE A 266 18.80 7.90 14.24
CA ILE A 266 19.85 8.89 14.52
C ILE A 266 19.88 9.28 15.98
N THR A 267 21.07 9.68 16.45
CA THR A 267 21.29 10.43 17.71
C THR A 267 21.86 11.80 17.38
N LEU A 268 21.55 12.81 18.18
CA LEU A 268 22.25 14.09 18.18
C LEU A 268 23.41 14.06 19.17
N SER A 269 24.60 14.33 18.68
CA SER A 269 25.79 14.54 19.52
C SER A 269 26.46 15.84 19.12
N SER A 270 26.57 16.78 20.05
CA SER A 270 27.23 18.09 19.84
C SER A 270 26.71 18.85 18.60
N GLY A 271 25.40 18.77 18.33
CA GLY A 271 24.75 19.41 17.19
C GLY A 271 24.82 18.63 15.87
N ASN A 272 25.50 17.48 15.82
CA ASN A 272 25.60 16.64 14.62
C ASN A 272 24.66 15.43 14.68
N GLU A 273 24.07 15.07 13.55
CA GLU A 273 23.30 13.82 13.40
C GLU A 273 24.27 12.64 13.20
N ASN A 274 24.26 11.69 14.12
CA ASN A 274 24.96 10.41 14.02
C ASN A 274 23.96 9.34 13.60
N PHE A 275 24.14 8.79 12.41
CA PHE A 275 23.29 7.74 11.86
C PHE A 275 23.71 6.37 12.38
N HIS A 276 22.73 5.51 12.64
CA HIS A 276 22.94 4.16 13.15
C HIS A 276 22.81 3.10 12.07
N ASP A 277 23.70 2.11 12.11
CA ASP A 277 23.62 0.85 11.36
C ASP A 277 23.17 -0.33 12.24
N THR A 278 22.95 -0.09 13.52
CA THR A 278 22.62 -1.10 14.53
C THR A 278 21.13 -1.41 14.56
N ALA A 279 20.81 -2.54 15.18
CA ALA A 279 19.44 -2.95 15.47
C ALA A 279 19.36 -3.58 16.85
N GLU A 280 18.18 -3.50 17.46
CA GLU A 280 17.91 -4.04 18.79
C GLU A 280 16.58 -4.76 18.81
N LEU A 281 16.49 -5.80 19.65
CA LEU A 281 15.33 -6.64 19.80
C LEU A 281 14.77 -6.53 21.22
N TYR A 282 13.51 -6.14 21.33
CA TYR A 282 12.79 -6.09 22.60
C TYR A 282 12.05 -7.40 22.87
N ASP A 283 12.27 -7.99 24.04
CA ASP A 283 11.43 -9.06 24.57
C ASP A 283 10.35 -8.52 25.51
N PRO A 284 9.05 -8.53 25.14
CA PRO A 284 7.98 -8.07 26.01
C PRO A 284 7.72 -8.97 27.22
N ALA A 285 8.20 -10.23 27.23
CA ALA A 285 8.07 -11.12 28.36
C ALA A 285 9.10 -10.82 29.46
N GLU A 286 10.30 -10.38 29.06
CA GLU A 286 11.40 -10.08 29.98
C GLU A 286 11.54 -8.57 30.27
N GLY A 287 11.01 -7.72 29.38
CA GLY A 287 11.20 -6.27 29.48
C GLY A 287 12.62 -5.82 29.13
N VAL A 288 13.32 -6.57 28.28
CA VAL A 288 14.75 -6.37 27.98
C VAL A 288 14.99 -6.09 26.50
N TRP A 289 15.94 -5.20 26.22
CA TRP A 289 16.47 -4.91 24.89
C TRP A 289 17.80 -5.63 24.68
N THR A 290 17.93 -6.38 23.59
CA THR A 290 19.16 -7.09 23.20
C THR A 290 19.67 -6.56 21.86
N PRO A 291 20.94 -6.10 21.78
CA PRO A 291 21.56 -5.73 20.52
C PRO A 291 21.66 -6.93 19.57
N LEU A 292 21.38 -6.71 18.29
CA LEU A 292 21.63 -7.72 17.26
C LEU A 292 23.03 -7.55 16.67
N LEU A 293 23.70 -8.68 16.40
CA LEU A 293 25.00 -8.69 15.76
C LEU A 293 24.94 -8.28 14.29
N THR A 294 23.79 -8.48 13.63
CA THR A 294 23.58 -8.01 12.26
C THR A 294 23.45 -6.50 12.24
N ARG A 295 24.33 -5.85 11.48
CA ARG A 295 24.29 -4.41 11.19
C ARG A 295 23.85 -4.17 9.75
N LEU A 296 23.29 -2.99 9.50
CA LEU A 296 23.05 -2.45 8.17
C LEU A 296 24.38 -2.22 7.46
N SER A 297 24.40 -2.31 6.14
CA SER A 297 25.63 -2.03 5.36
C SER A 297 25.98 -0.54 5.32
N THR A 298 24.98 0.32 5.54
CA THR A 298 25.15 1.76 5.60
C THR A 298 24.27 2.28 6.74
N PRO A 299 24.83 3.07 7.68
CA PRO A 299 24.04 3.72 8.72
C PRO A 299 22.95 4.60 8.10
N ARG A 300 21.73 4.55 8.65
CA ARG A 300 20.58 5.23 8.03
C ARG A 300 19.46 5.54 9.02
N ALA A 301 18.78 6.66 8.80
CA ALA A 301 17.56 7.08 9.48
C ALA A 301 16.54 7.57 8.46
N ARG A 302 15.27 7.72 8.88
CA ARG A 302 14.16 8.15 7.99
C ARG A 302 13.99 7.21 6.77
N HIS A 303 14.54 6.00 6.87
CA HIS A 303 14.50 4.96 5.85
C HIS A 303 13.13 4.26 5.84
N ALA A 304 12.80 3.65 4.72
CA ALA A 304 11.63 2.79 4.62
C ALA A 304 12.01 1.39 5.09
N ALA A 305 11.10 0.72 5.80
CA ALA A 305 11.30 -0.67 6.15
C ALA A 305 9.99 -1.46 6.22
N ALA A 306 10.00 -2.67 5.65
CA ALA A 306 8.85 -3.57 5.68
C ALA A 306 9.29 -5.04 5.81
N LEU A 307 8.62 -5.79 6.68
CA LEU A 307 8.87 -7.21 6.88
C LEU A 307 8.32 -8.00 5.68
N LEU A 308 9.20 -8.77 5.03
CA LEU A 308 8.84 -9.56 3.85
C LEU A 308 7.94 -10.76 4.23
N PRO A 309 7.26 -11.39 3.25
CA PRO A 309 6.37 -12.53 3.50
C PRO A 309 7.01 -13.71 4.24
N ASP A 310 8.32 -13.88 4.19
CA ASP A 310 9.03 -14.94 4.90
C ASP A 310 9.07 -14.75 6.43
N GLY A 311 8.70 -13.55 6.93
CA GLY A 311 8.71 -13.19 8.34
C GLY A 311 10.10 -13.12 8.98
N LYS A 312 11.17 -13.23 8.18
CA LYS A 312 12.57 -13.34 8.64
C LYS A 312 13.49 -12.31 7.99
N THR A 313 13.02 -11.65 6.94
CA THR A 313 13.77 -10.65 6.19
C THR A 313 13.02 -9.33 6.22
N LEU A 314 13.73 -8.27 6.61
CA LEU A 314 13.26 -6.90 6.51
C LEU A 314 13.86 -6.27 5.25
N LEU A 315 13.01 -5.77 4.34
CA LEU A 315 13.48 -4.85 3.31
C LEU A 315 13.72 -3.51 3.98
N VAL A 316 14.92 -2.97 3.85
CA VAL A 316 15.29 -1.64 4.34
C VAL A 316 15.75 -0.82 3.13
N ALA A 317 15.07 0.28 2.82
CA ALA A 317 15.30 1.04 1.60
C ALA A 317 15.53 2.53 1.89
N GLY A 318 16.57 3.07 1.29
CA GLY A 318 16.92 4.48 1.39
C GLY A 318 17.32 4.90 2.80
N GLY A 319 16.99 6.14 3.13
CA GLY A 319 17.50 6.87 4.29
C GLY A 319 18.20 8.14 3.83
N ASP A 320 18.42 9.06 4.76
CA ASP A 320 19.01 10.38 4.47
C ASP A 320 20.34 10.27 3.70
N GLY A 321 20.35 10.71 2.44
CA GLY A 321 21.52 10.61 1.55
C GLY A 321 21.90 9.21 1.11
N VAL A 322 21.04 8.19 1.30
CA VAL A 322 21.35 6.79 0.96
C VAL A 322 20.51 6.32 -0.23
N GLY A 323 21.17 6.01 -1.35
CA GLY A 323 20.53 5.54 -2.59
C GLY A 323 20.36 4.02 -2.73
N THR A 324 20.67 3.24 -1.70
CA THR A 324 20.64 1.77 -1.71
C THR A 324 19.50 1.20 -0.86
N ALA A 325 19.16 -0.05 -1.12
CA ALA A 325 18.34 -0.86 -0.22
C ALA A 325 19.12 -2.10 0.22
N GLU A 326 18.63 -2.77 1.26
CA GLU A 326 19.21 -4.01 1.75
C GLU A 326 18.14 -4.95 2.32
N LEU A 327 18.44 -6.26 2.23
CA LEU A 327 17.66 -7.34 2.82
C LEU A 327 18.28 -7.70 4.16
N TYR A 328 17.78 -7.08 5.22
CA TYR A 328 18.25 -7.27 6.57
C TYR A 328 17.66 -8.56 7.16
N LYS A 329 18.52 -9.45 7.66
CA LYS A 329 18.11 -10.73 8.26
C LYS A 329 17.94 -10.59 9.77
N VAL A 330 16.75 -10.92 10.26
CA VAL A 330 16.37 -10.73 11.67
C VAL A 330 16.96 -11.81 12.60
N ASN A 331 17.69 -12.78 12.05
CA ASN A 331 18.22 -13.94 12.78
C ASN A 331 19.72 -13.80 13.15
N GLY A 332 20.32 -12.62 13.03
CA GLY A 332 21.75 -12.44 13.30
C GLY A 332 22.69 -12.81 12.14
N SER A 333 22.16 -13.17 10.96
CA SER A 333 22.96 -13.40 9.75
C SER A 333 23.26 -12.10 9.00
N ALA A 334 24.25 -12.11 8.09
CA ALA A 334 24.63 -10.94 7.30
C ALA A 334 23.47 -10.36 6.48
N THR A 335 23.46 -9.03 6.36
CA THR A 335 22.58 -8.28 5.45
C THR A 335 23.05 -8.40 3.99
N LYS A 336 22.15 -8.19 3.03
CA LYS A 336 22.47 -8.18 1.60
C LYS A 336 22.03 -6.87 0.95
N VAL A 337 22.98 -6.06 0.51
CA VAL A 337 22.71 -4.85 -0.28
C VAL A 337 22.09 -5.22 -1.64
N ILE A 338 21.07 -4.48 -2.03
CA ILE A 338 20.41 -4.58 -3.33
C ILE A 338 20.29 -3.18 -3.97
N PRO A 339 20.27 -3.08 -5.31
CA PRO A 339 20.07 -1.80 -5.98
C PRO A 339 18.74 -1.17 -5.58
N TYR A 340 18.69 0.16 -5.49
CA TYR A 340 17.46 0.93 -5.32
C TYR A 340 17.49 2.18 -6.21
N GLY A 341 18.62 2.90 -6.19
CA GLY A 341 18.97 3.91 -7.18
C GLY A 341 18.14 5.19 -7.09
N VAL A 342 17.58 5.49 -5.92
CA VAL A 342 16.87 6.75 -5.66
C VAL A 342 17.35 7.27 -4.32
N GLU A 343 17.88 8.50 -4.32
CA GLU A 343 18.24 9.24 -3.12
C GLU A 343 17.14 10.22 -2.74
N GLY A 344 17.12 10.62 -1.48
CA GLY A 344 16.05 11.37 -0.81
C GLY A 344 16.32 11.39 0.69
N ASN A 345 15.47 12.10 1.44
CA ASN A 345 15.65 12.35 2.87
C ASN A 345 14.63 11.60 3.73
N SER A 346 13.43 11.32 3.20
CA SER A 346 12.34 10.67 3.94
C SER A 346 11.66 9.60 3.10
N TYR A 347 11.60 8.39 3.64
CA TYR A 347 11.07 7.22 2.96
C TYR A 347 9.94 6.58 3.76
N LYS A 348 9.02 5.91 3.05
CA LYS A 348 7.99 5.05 3.64
C LYS A 348 7.87 3.76 2.83
N ALA A 349 7.52 2.68 3.51
CA ALA A 349 7.19 1.42 2.86
C ALA A 349 5.84 0.88 3.32
N VAL A 350 5.14 0.25 2.39
CA VAL A 350 3.92 -0.51 2.65
C VAL A 350 4.03 -1.85 1.95
N LYS A 351 3.80 -2.93 2.71
CA LYS A 351 3.66 -4.28 2.14
C LYS A 351 2.28 -4.41 1.49
N LEU A 352 2.25 -4.88 0.26
CA LEU A 352 1.02 -5.08 -0.52
C LEU A 352 0.51 -6.51 -0.38
N ASP A 353 -0.75 -6.75 -0.78
CA ASP A 353 -1.43 -8.05 -0.66
C ASP A 353 -0.72 -9.19 -1.39
N ASP A 354 -0.05 -8.89 -2.50
CA ASP A 354 0.71 -9.87 -3.29
C ASP A 354 2.10 -10.18 -2.69
N GLY A 355 2.42 -9.61 -1.53
CA GLY A 355 3.69 -9.78 -0.83
C GLY A 355 4.81 -8.86 -1.32
N SER A 356 4.59 -8.08 -2.38
CA SER A 356 5.53 -7.03 -2.80
C SER A 356 5.52 -5.84 -1.82
N VAL A 357 6.53 -4.96 -1.93
CA VAL A 357 6.64 -3.78 -1.06
C VAL A 357 6.71 -2.53 -1.91
N LEU A 358 5.76 -1.62 -1.72
CA LEU A 358 5.82 -0.27 -2.27
C LEU A 358 6.73 0.58 -1.38
N VAL A 359 7.72 1.24 -1.98
CA VAL A 359 8.63 2.19 -1.34
C VAL A 359 8.50 3.54 -2.02
N THR A 360 8.30 4.57 -1.22
CA THR A 360 8.14 5.96 -1.66
C THR A 360 9.18 6.83 -0.97
N THR A 361 9.51 7.97 -1.59
CA THR A 361 10.50 8.92 -1.07
C THR A 361 10.18 10.34 -1.50
N ASP A 362 10.70 11.32 -0.78
CA ASP A 362 10.67 12.73 -1.17
C ASP A 362 11.69 13.09 -2.26
N GLY A 363 12.64 12.19 -2.55
CA GLY A 363 13.64 12.41 -3.60
C GLY A 363 13.19 12.04 -5.02
N SER A 364 11.97 11.50 -5.18
CA SER A 364 11.46 11.02 -6.47
C SER A 364 9.96 11.22 -6.56
N GLU A 365 9.49 11.59 -7.74
CA GLU A 365 8.07 11.58 -8.07
C GLU A 365 7.58 10.18 -8.43
N GLN A 366 8.46 9.20 -8.59
CA GLN A 366 8.07 7.81 -8.83
C GLN A 366 8.34 6.96 -7.59
N SER A 367 7.43 6.02 -7.33
CA SER A 367 7.62 4.99 -6.32
C SER A 367 8.31 3.77 -6.90
N ARG A 368 8.95 2.99 -6.03
CA ARG A 368 9.59 1.71 -6.39
C ARG A 368 8.85 0.59 -5.69
N ARG A 369 8.45 -0.43 -6.44
CA ARG A 369 7.84 -1.65 -5.90
C ARG A 369 8.83 -2.80 -5.97
N TYR A 370 9.21 -3.33 -4.82
CA TYR A 370 10.09 -4.48 -4.69
C TYR A 370 9.29 -5.77 -4.76
N HIS A 371 9.74 -6.71 -5.58
CA HIS A 371 9.18 -8.05 -5.75
C HIS A 371 10.09 -9.09 -5.11
N PRO A 372 9.78 -9.59 -3.88
CA PRO A 372 10.69 -10.47 -3.14
C PRO A 372 11.01 -11.79 -3.84
N THR A 373 10.04 -12.35 -4.57
CA THR A 373 10.16 -13.64 -5.27
C THR A 373 11.20 -13.61 -6.38
N THR A 374 11.31 -12.49 -7.09
CA THR A 374 12.27 -12.27 -8.18
C THR A 374 13.46 -11.42 -7.76
N SER A 375 13.41 -10.79 -6.58
CA SER A 375 14.37 -9.79 -6.11
C SER A 375 14.55 -8.62 -7.09
N THR A 376 13.47 -8.17 -7.72
CA THR A 376 13.49 -7.08 -8.70
C THR A 376 12.66 -5.89 -8.26
N TRP A 377 12.92 -4.74 -8.87
CA TRP A 377 12.15 -3.52 -8.68
C TRP A 377 11.35 -3.17 -9.93
N THR A 378 10.13 -2.68 -9.75
CA THR A 378 9.36 -1.99 -10.79
C THR A 378 9.11 -0.55 -10.39
N THR A 379 9.06 0.35 -11.35
CA THR A 379 8.82 1.78 -11.13
C THR A 379 7.35 2.09 -11.39
N SER A 380 6.70 2.86 -10.52
CA SER A 380 5.32 3.31 -10.75
C SER A 380 5.24 4.47 -11.74
N THR A 381 4.03 4.89 -12.10
CA THR A 381 3.79 6.25 -12.61
C THR A 381 4.19 7.30 -11.57
N ALA A 382 4.26 8.56 -11.99
CA ALA A 382 4.58 9.66 -11.09
C ALA A 382 3.41 9.96 -10.12
N VAL A 383 3.73 10.22 -8.85
CA VAL A 383 2.93 11.00 -7.90
C VAL A 383 3.02 12.49 -8.25
N HIS A 384 1.98 13.24 -7.93
CA HIS A 384 1.93 14.69 -8.13
C HIS A 384 2.90 15.42 -7.18
N GLY A 385 4.13 15.58 -7.63
CA GLY A 385 5.19 16.31 -6.94
C GLY A 385 5.83 15.51 -5.81
N ARG A 386 7.02 15.97 -5.43
CA ARG A 386 7.79 15.43 -4.30
C ARG A 386 7.22 15.97 -2.99
N ARG A 387 7.13 15.10 -1.98
CA ARG A 387 6.64 15.43 -0.64
C ARG A 387 7.38 14.61 0.40
N SER A 388 7.60 15.18 1.59
CA SER A 388 8.24 14.52 2.74
C SER A 388 7.27 14.38 3.91
N PHE A 389 7.47 13.44 4.85
CA PHE A 389 6.60 13.27 6.02
C PHE A 389 5.09 13.14 5.73
N TYR A 390 4.73 12.60 4.57
CA TYR A 390 3.37 12.13 4.26
C TYR A 390 3.08 10.83 5.00
N THR A 391 1.81 10.45 5.06
CA THR A 391 1.44 9.10 5.52
C THR A 391 1.23 8.16 4.34
N LEU A 392 1.35 6.85 4.60
CA LEU A 392 1.00 5.80 3.67
C LEU A 392 0.15 4.78 4.41
N THR A 393 -1.08 4.59 3.94
CA THR A 393 -2.03 3.65 4.54
C THR A 393 -2.47 2.63 3.50
N LEU A 394 -2.23 1.34 3.78
CA LEU A 394 -2.83 0.25 3.01
C LEU A 394 -4.33 0.23 3.28
N LEU A 395 -5.14 0.34 2.23
CA LEU A 395 -6.60 0.31 2.30
C LEU A 395 -7.11 -1.13 2.33
N ALA A 396 -8.32 -1.32 2.86
CA ALA A 396 -8.94 -2.65 2.96
C ALA A 396 -9.14 -3.34 1.60
N ASP A 397 -9.19 -2.57 0.51
CA ASP A 397 -9.32 -3.09 -0.85
C ASP A 397 -7.98 -3.36 -1.56
N GLY A 398 -6.85 -3.18 -0.87
CA GLY A 398 -5.49 -3.42 -1.36
C GLY A 398 -4.81 -2.23 -2.04
N ARG A 399 -5.53 -1.13 -2.27
CA ARG A 399 -4.93 0.14 -2.74
C ARG A 399 -4.13 0.80 -1.61
N VAL A 400 -3.30 1.79 -1.92
CA VAL A 400 -2.55 2.55 -0.89
C VAL A 400 -2.88 4.02 -0.99
N LEU A 401 -3.34 4.62 0.10
CA LEU A 401 -3.55 6.05 0.23
C LEU A 401 -2.25 6.72 0.68
N MET A 402 -1.84 7.77 -0.04
CA MET A 402 -0.82 8.72 0.38
C MET A 402 -1.49 10.06 0.68
N ASP A 403 -1.30 10.58 1.89
CA ASP A 403 -1.89 11.85 2.32
C ASP A 403 -0.86 12.81 2.93
N GLY A 404 -1.08 14.10 2.70
CA GLY A 404 -0.23 15.18 3.20
C GLY A 404 1.19 15.21 2.64
N GLY A 405 2.09 15.85 3.42
CA GLY A 405 3.52 15.95 3.18
C GLY A 405 4.06 17.36 2.95
N GLY A 406 5.39 17.51 2.96
CA GLY A 406 6.15 18.76 2.91
C GLY A 406 5.96 19.56 1.62
N LEU A 407 6.00 20.90 1.74
CA LEU A 407 5.15 21.88 1.02
C LEU A 407 3.68 21.67 1.40
N PRO A 408 3.27 21.97 2.66
CA PRO A 408 2.04 21.49 3.28
C PRO A 408 0.92 21.40 2.26
N SER A 409 0.60 20.17 1.90
CA SER A 409 -0.29 19.86 0.80
C SER A 409 -1.58 19.26 1.35
N SER A 410 -2.71 19.66 0.77
CA SER A 410 -3.97 18.94 0.92
C SER A 410 -4.08 17.77 -0.06
N ALA A 411 -3.11 17.60 -0.97
CA ALA A 411 -3.17 16.54 -1.98
C ALA A 411 -3.17 15.15 -1.34
N ALA A 412 -4.08 14.32 -1.83
CA ALA A 412 -4.12 12.91 -1.56
C ALA A 412 -4.02 12.15 -2.88
N GLU A 413 -3.34 11.01 -2.85
CA GLU A 413 -3.21 10.14 -4.01
C GLU A 413 -3.40 8.69 -3.63
N ILE A 414 -3.89 7.90 -4.57
CA ILE A 414 -4.10 6.47 -4.43
C ILE A 414 -3.20 5.73 -5.39
N TYR A 415 -2.40 4.81 -4.85
CA TYR A 415 -1.66 3.83 -5.62
C TYR A 415 -2.55 2.62 -5.90
N ASN A 416 -2.66 2.28 -7.19
CA ASN A 416 -3.40 1.14 -7.70
C ASN A 416 -2.40 0.03 -8.06
N PRO A 417 -2.23 -1.00 -7.19
CA PRO A 417 -1.19 -2.00 -7.37
C PRO A 417 -1.40 -2.88 -8.61
N ASP A 418 -2.64 -3.11 -9.03
CA ASP A 418 -2.93 -3.98 -10.18
C ASP A 418 -2.39 -3.43 -11.51
N VAL A 419 -2.25 -2.10 -11.61
CA VAL A 419 -1.73 -1.40 -12.79
C VAL A 419 -0.40 -0.68 -12.51
N ASN A 420 0.07 -0.71 -11.26
CA ASN A 420 1.27 0.00 -10.80
C ASN A 420 1.23 1.52 -11.10
N GLN A 421 0.07 2.13 -10.85
CA GLN A 421 -0.17 3.55 -11.14
C GLN A 421 -0.73 4.32 -9.95
N TRP A 422 -0.23 5.54 -9.75
CA TRP A 422 -0.84 6.56 -8.90
C TRP A 422 -1.96 7.28 -9.62
N THR A 423 -2.98 7.65 -8.84
CA THR A 423 -4.13 8.45 -9.27
C THR A 423 -4.47 9.49 -8.22
N THR A 424 -4.99 10.64 -8.64
CA THR A 424 -5.45 11.70 -7.74
C THR A 424 -6.66 11.24 -6.93
N ALA A 425 -6.56 11.36 -5.61
CA ALA A 425 -7.69 11.22 -4.69
C ALA A 425 -8.29 12.59 -4.37
N THR A 426 -9.47 12.60 -3.75
CA THR A 426 -10.06 13.83 -3.24
C THR A 426 -9.09 14.46 -2.22
N PRO A 427 -8.77 15.77 -2.32
CA PRO A 427 -7.86 16.41 -1.38
C PRO A 427 -8.47 16.53 0.02
N MET A 428 -7.62 16.57 1.03
CA MET A 428 -7.98 16.86 2.42
C MET A 428 -8.43 18.31 2.59
N ASP A 429 -9.17 18.61 3.65
CA ASP A 429 -9.54 19.99 3.98
C ASP A 429 -8.35 20.76 4.58
N VAL A 430 -7.55 20.08 5.42
CA VAL A 430 -6.39 20.69 6.07
C VAL A 430 -5.09 20.17 5.47
N ARG A 431 -4.32 21.10 4.90
CA ARG A 431 -2.94 20.84 4.46
C ARG A 431 -2.05 20.51 5.67
N ARG A 432 -1.31 19.40 5.59
CA ARG A 432 -0.48 18.94 6.73
C ARG A 432 0.67 18.04 6.31
N PHE A 433 1.71 18.00 7.13
CA PHE A 433 2.76 16.97 7.12
C PHE A 433 3.03 16.48 8.54
N GLY A 434 3.63 15.30 8.68
CA GLY A 434 3.88 14.70 10.00
C GLY A 434 2.61 14.32 10.75
N ALA A 435 1.52 14.06 10.04
CA ALA A 435 0.28 13.56 10.62
C ALA A 435 0.41 12.07 10.97
N ALA A 436 -0.52 11.57 11.78
CA ALA A 436 -0.65 10.15 12.09
C ALA A 436 -1.90 9.59 11.38
N ALA A 437 -1.77 8.45 10.69
CA ALA A 437 -2.88 7.83 9.96
C ALA A 437 -3.10 6.37 10.40
N ALA A 438 -4.36 5.94 10.43
CA ALA A 438 -4.73 4.56 10.69
C ALA A 438 -5.95 4.11 9.88
N LEU A 439 -5.90 2.89 9.35
CA LEU A 439 -7.08 2.20 8.80
C LEU A 439 -8.01 1.78 9.94
N LEU A 440 -9.28 2.17 9.86
CA LEU A 440 -10.33 1.84 10.81
C LEU A 440 -11.02 0.52 10.42
N GLY A 441 -11.74 -0.08 11.38
CA GLY A 441 -12.41 -1.38 11.19
C GLY A 441 -13.53 -1.38 10.13
N ASP A 442 -14.03 -0.20 9.75
CA ASP A 442 -15.01 -0.04 8.67
C ASP A 442 -14.38 0.26 7.30
N GLY A 443 -13.05 0.21 7.19
CA GLY A 443 -12.31 0.40 5.95
C GLY A 443 -11.99 1.87 5.62
N SER A 444 -12.46 2.83 6.41
CA SER A 444 -12.05 4.24 6.28
C SER A 444 -10.69 4.50 6.93
N VAL A 445 -10.05 5.62 6.59
CA VAL A 445 -8.77 6.04 7.19
C VAL A 445 -8.99 7.26 8.08
N LEU A 446 -8.54 7.18 9.34
CA LEU A 446 -8.44 8.34 10.22
C LEU A 446 -7.07 8.98 10.05
N LEU A 447 -7.05 10.30 9.87
CA LEU A 447 -5.85 11.11 9.81
C LEU A 447 -5.90 12.18 10.91
N VAL A 448 -4.81 12.29 11.68
CA VAL A 448 -4.79 13.06 12.93
C VAL A 448 -3.59 14.00 12.98
N GLY A 449 -3.87 15.28 13.24
CA GLY A 449 -2.87 16.29 13.54
C GLY A 449 -1.94 16.61 12.38
N GLY A 450 -0.66 16.82 12.67
CA GLY A 450 0.37 17.27 11.74
C GLY A 450 0.72 18.75 11.91
N LYS A 451 1.56 19.27 11.00
CA LYS A 451 1.90 20.69 10.91
C LYS A 451 1.36 21.32 9.65
N SER A 452 0.82 22.53 9.77
CA SER A 452 0.49 23.44 8.67
C SER A 452 1.38 24.67 8.78
N GLY A 453 2.38 24.78 7.91
CA GLY A 453 3.51 25.69 8.13
C GLY A 453 4.30 25.26 9.36
N ASP A 454 4.56 26.19 10.28
CA ASP A 454 5.32 25.93 11.50
C ASP A 454 4.45 25.48 12.68
N ALA A 455 3.13 25.67 12.58
CA ALA A 455 2.19 25.39 13.67
C ALA A 455 1.67 23.95 13.58
N SER A 456 1.60 23.30 14.75
CA SER A 456 0.87 22.04 14.89
C SER A 456 -0.64 22.31 14.78
N VAL A 457 -1.38 21.39 14.14
CA VAL A 457 -2.83 21.45 14.02
C VAL A 457 -3.50 20.33 14.83
N ASP A 458 -4.73 20.55 15.27
CA ASP A 458 -5.59 19.59 15.97
C ASP A 458 -6.62 18.93 15.04
N ALA A 459 -6.61 19.29 13.76
CA ALA A 459 -7.50 18.74 12.76
C ALA A 459 -7.42 17.20 12.74
N SER A 460 -8.60 16.57 12.74
CA SER A 460 -8.74 15.14 12.48
C SER A 460 -9.76 14.97 11.36
N GLU A 461 -9.41 14.20 10.36
CA GLU A 461 -10.25 13.97 9.18
C GLU A 461 -10.34 12.49 8.88
N ARG A 462 -11.44 12.10 8.25
CA ARG A 462 -11.77 10.72 7.92
C ARG A 462 -11.93 10.58 6.42
N TYR A 463 -11.16 9.69 5.82
CA TYR A 463 -11.22 9.36 4.41
C TYR A 463 -12.04 8.10 4.17
N LEU A 464 -13.04 8.19 3.30
CA LEU A 464 -13.81 7.06 2.79
C LEU A 464 -13.29 6.71 1.37
N PRO A 465 -12.64 5.55 1.17
CA PRO A 465 -12.01 5.15 -0.10
C PRO A 465 -12.89 4.97 -1.35
#